data_AF-A0A9E0BGS4-F1
#
_entry.id   AF-A0A9E0BGS4-F1
#
_cell.length_a   1.000
_cell.length_b   1.000
_cell.length_c   1.000
_cell.angle_alpha   90.00
_cell.angle_beta   90.00
_cell.angle_gamma   90.00
#
_symmetry.space_group_name_H-M   'P 1'
#
loop_
_entity.id
_entity.type
_entity.pdbx_description
1 polymer ?
#
loop_
_entity_poly.entity_id
_entity_poly.type
_entity_poly.pdbx_seq_one_letter_code
_entity_poly.pdbx_strand_id
1 'polypeptide(L)'
;LGGLMPSTMPPGAGPFALTSDRKLENLIGQAGFTIHHQVDRENAWIYPDQDTALRGLLSAGPAAAAIAHSGEERVRTELRQSMQPFVKPDGRVIYRNKFRIVIAKK
;
A
#
# COMPACT_ATOMS: atom_id res chain seq x y z
N LEU A 1 -1.31 7.96 6.09
CA LEU A 1 -0.09 8.70 5.70
C LEU A 1 -0.30 9.77 4.63
N GLY A 2 -1.30 9.68 3.74
CA GLY A 2 -1.49 10.66 2.65
C GLY A 2 -1.45 12.13 3.10
N GLY A 3 -2.16 12.47 4.18
CA GLY A 3 -2.16 13.83 4.75
C GLY A 3 -0.93 14.20 5.60
N LEU A 4 0.06 13.30 5.73
CA LEU A 4 1.32 13.55 6.44
C LEU A 4 2.52 13.67 5.50
N MET A 5 2.32 13.43 4.20
CA MET A 5 3.36 13.59 3.18
C MET A 5 3.18 14.95 2.49
N PRO A 6 4.24 15.52 1.89
CA PRO A 6 4.12 16.70 1.05
C PRO A 6 3.11 16.46 -0.08
N SER A 7 2.21 17.41 -0.34
CA SER A 7 1.22 17.32 -1.42
C SER A 7 1.87 17.65 -2.78
N THR A 8 2.72 16.76 -3.28
CA THR A 8 3.39 16.92 -4.59
C THR A 8 2.92 15.94 -5.65
N MET A 9 1.97 15.06 -5.33
CA MET A 9 1.53 14.01 -6.26
C MET A 9 0.52 14.57 -7.27
N PRO A 10 0.77 14.44 -8.59
CA PRO A 10 -0.20 14.77 -9.62
C PRO A 10 -1.51 14.00 -9.44
N PRO A 11 -2.66 14.52 -9.90
CA PRO A 11 -3.92 13.79 -9.91
C PRO A 11 -3.76 12.43 -10.61
N GLY A 12 -4.19 11.35 -9.95
CA GLY A 12 -4.06 9.99 -10.48
C GLY A 12 -2.69 9.33 -10.28
N ALA A 13 -1.71 10.01 -9.67
CA ALA A 13 -0.48 9.39 -9.20
C ALA A 13 -0.68 8.74 -7.82
N GLY A 14 0.01 7.63 -7.54
CA GLY A 14 -0.10 6.94 -6.24
C GLY A 14 0.12 5.44 -6.33
N PRO A 15 0.38 4.79 -5.19
CA PRO A 15 0.57 3.33 -5.14
C PRO A 15 -0.66 2.55 -5.65
N PHE A 16 -1.84 3.18 -5.69
CA PHE A 16 -3.09 2.57 -6.14
C PHE A 16 -3.56 3.08 -7.51
N ALA A 17 -2.78 3.90 -8.21
CA ALA A 17 -3.17 4.54 -9.48
C ALA A 17 -3.70 3.56 -10.54
N LEU A 18 -3.14 2.34 -10.57
CA LEU A 18 -3.47 1.29 -11.53
C LEU A 18 -4.59 0.34 -11.06
N THR A 19 -5.19 0.58 -9.89
CA THR A 19 -6.14 -0.36 -9.27
C THR A 19 -7.56 -0.22 -9.82
N SER A 20 -7.95 0.96 -10.31
CA SER A 20 -9.32 1.24 -10.79
C SER A 20 -9.46 1.06 -12.31
N ASP A 21 -10.71 0.90 -12.77
CA ASP A 21 -11.16 1.14 -14.15
C ASP A 21 -10.34 0.46 -15.25
N ARG A 22 -9.83 -0.74 -14.98
CA ARG A 22 -8.97 -1.49 -15.91
C ARG A 22 -7.73 -0.71 -16.37
N LYS A 23 -7.26 0.27 -15.58
CA LYS A 23 -6.14 1.14 -15.93
C LYS A 23 -4.86 0.37 -16.22
N LEU A 24 -4.60 -0.70 -15.46
CA LEU A 24 -3.47 -1.58 -15.73
C LEU A 24 -3.59 -2.25 -17.10
N GLU A 25 -4.76 -2.82 -17.41
CA GLU A 25 -5.03 -3.52 -18.65
C GLU A 25 -4.95 -2.58 -19.86
N ASN A 26 -5.52 -1.37 -19.71
CA ASN A 26 -5.48 -0.34 -20.74
C ASN A 26 -4.04 0.12 -20.99
N LEU A 27 -3.24 0.34 -19.95
CA LEU A 27 -1.83 0.71 -20.06
C LEU A 27 -1.02 -0.36 -20.80
N ILE A 28 -1.23 -1.64 -20.48
CA ILE A 28 -0.57 -2.77 -21.15
C ILE A 28 -0.97 -2.84 -22.63
N GLY A 29 -2.26 -2.68 -22.93
CA GLY A 29 -2.78 -2.65 -24.30
C GLY A 29 -2.24 -1.48 -25.12
N GLN A 30 -2.19 -0.28 -24.54
CA GLN A 30 -1.60 0.91 -25.18
C GLN A 30 -0.11 0.74 -25.46
N ALA A 31 0.60 -0.04 -24.64
CA ALA A 31 1.99 -0.42 -24.90
C ALA A 31 2.16 -1.49 -26.00
N GLY A 32 1.06 -1.95 -26.61
CA GLY A 32 1.06 -2.93 -27.70
C GLY A 32 1.17 -4.38 -27.24
N PHE A 33 0.87 -4.68 -25.98
CA PHE A 33 0.88 -6.05 -25.46
C PHE A 33 -0.54 -6.63 -25.38
N THR A 34 -0.64 -7.93 -25.63
CA THR A 34 -1.84 -8.74 -25.40
C THR A 34 -1.70 -9.51 -24.09
N ILE A 35 -2.68 -9.36 -23.20
CA ILE A 35 -2.72 -10.05 -21.91
C ILE A 35 -3.17 -11.50 -22.12
N HIS A 36 -2.38 -12.45 -21.63
CA HIS A 36 -2.69 -13.89 -21.66
C HIS A 36 -3.14 -14.45 -20.31
N HIS A 37 -2.64 -13.87 -19.22
CA HIS A 37 -3.03 -14.27 -17.88
C HIS A 37 -3.09 -13.05 -16.97
N GLN A 38 -4.12 -13.02 -16.13
CA GLN A 38 -4.28 -12.01 -15.10
C GLN A 38 -4.90 -12.65 -13.87
N VAL A 39 -4.31 -12.39 -12.71
CA VAL A 39 -4.83 -12.93 -11.45
C VAL A 39 -4.48 -12.07 -10.26
N ASP A 40 -5.43 -11.91 -9.34
CA ASP A 40 -5.19 -11.33 -8.02
C ASP A 40 -4.72 -12.45 -7.06
N ARG A 41 -3.67 -12.16 -6.28
CA ARG A 41 -3.14 -13.05 -5.24
C ARG A 41 -3.21 -12.37 -3.89
N GLU A 42 -3.85 -13.04 -2.93
CA GLU A 42 -3.85 -12.62 -1.53
C GLU A 42 -2.43 -12.64 -0.97
N ASN A 43 -2.11 -11.63 -0.18
CA ASN A 43 -0.82 -11.44 0.49
C ASN A 43 -1.05 -10.80 1.86
N ALA A 44 -1.45 -11.62 2.83
CA ALA A 44 -1.68 -11.12 4.17
C ALA A 44 -0.36 -10.69 4.83
N TRP A 45 -0.33 -9.51 5.44
CA TRP A 45 0.74 -9.14 6.36
C TRP A 45 0.28 -9.44 7.77
N ILE A 46 1.02 -10.32 8.44
CA ILE A 46 0.69 -10.82 9.78
C ILE A 46 1.81 -10.40 10.71
N TYR A 47 1.48 -9.58 11.70
CA TYR A 47 2.39 -9.15 12.74
C TYR A 47 1.95 -9.74 14.09
N PRO A 48 2.91 -10.16 14.94
CA PRO A 48 2.60 -10.75 16.24
C PRO A 48 1.95 -9.75 17.21
N ASP A 49 2.27 -8.47 17.08
CA ASP A 49 1.81 -7.41 17.97
C ASP A 49 1.84 -6.04 17.26
N GLN A 50 1.24 -5.02 17.89
CA GLN A 50 1.14 -3.67 17.36
C GLN A 50 2.50 -2.95 17.23
N ASP A 51 3.45 -3.21 18.11
CA ASP A 51 4.76 -2.56 18.06
C ASP A 51 5.61 -3.10 16.91
N THR A 52 5.52 -4.41 16.65
CA THR A 52 6.13 -5.06 15.50
C THR A 52 5.48 -4.59 14.20
N ALA A 53 4.15 -4.47 14.17
CA ALA A 53 3.44 -3.87 13.03
C ALA A 53 3.89 -2.43 12.78
N LEU A 54 4.01 -1.62 13.83
CA LEU A 54 4.44 -0.23 13.73
C LEU A 54 5.86 -0.13 13.14
N ARG A 55 6.82 -0.92 13.64
CA ARG A 55 8.18 -0.95 13.08
C ARG A 55 8.17 -1.35 11.60
N GLY A 56 7.35 -2.33 11.22
CA GLY A 56 7.20 -2.75 9.82
C GLY A 56 6.69 -1.62 8.93
N LEU A 57 5.63 -0.93 9.35
CA LEU A 57 5.05 0.20 8.59
C LEU A 57 5.98 1.41 8.50
N LEU A 58 6.73 1.70 9.57
CA LEU A 58 7.72 2.79 9.59
C LEU A 58 8.92 2.52 8.68
N SER A 59 9.18 1.26 8.33
CA SER A 59 10.30 0.87 7.45
C SER A 59 10.03 1.14 5.97
N ALA A 60 8.82 1.58 5.60
CA ALA A 60 8.45 1.84 4.21
C ALA A 60 8.83 3.26 3.77
N GLY A 61 9.16 3.43 2.48
CA GLY A 61 9.50 4.74 1.89
C GLY A 61 8.49 5.87 2.16
N PRO A 62 7.16 5.64 2.02
CA PRO A 62 6.16 6.66 2.38
C PRO A 62 6.19 7.10 3.84
N ALA A 63 6.57 6.20 4.76
CA ALA A 63 6.71 6.57 6.17
C ALA A 63 7.93 7.47 6.38
N ALA A 64 9.07 7.17 5.74
CA ALA A 64 10.25 8.03 5.77
C ALA A 64 9.93 9.46 5.25
N ALA A 65 9.22 9.56 4.12
CA ALA A 65 8.78 10.85 3.57
C ALA A 65 7.82 11.60 4.52
N ALA A 66 6.88 10.89 5.14
CA ALA A 66 5.96 11.47 6.11
C ALA A 66 6.68 11.94 7.38
N ILE A 67 7.67 11.20 7.88
CA ILE A 67 8.48 11.57 9.05
C ILE A 67 9.26 12.85 8.76
N ALA A 68 9.91 12.93 7.60
CA ALA A 68 10.67 14.11 7.19
C ALA A 68 9.80 15.37 7.09
N HIS A 69 8.52 15.23 6.71
CA HIS A 69 7.60 16.35 6.54
C HIS A 69 6.83 16.73 7.83
N SER A 70 6.32 15.74 8.55
CA SER A 70 5.33 15.91 9.64
C SER A 70 5.85 15.56 11.03
N GLY A 71 7.08 15.06 11.13
CA GLY A 71 7.70 14.61 12.39
C GLY A 71 7.32 13.17 12.76
N GLU A 72 8.26 12.48 13.42
CA GLU A 72 8.13 11.06 13.73
C GLU A 72 6.96 10.75 14.66
N GLU A 73 6.82 11.48 15.78
CA GLU A 73 5.77 11.22 16.78
C GLU A 73 4.35 11.32 16.20
N ARG A 74 4.14 12.29 15.29
CA ARG A 74 2.86 12.43 14.59
C ARG A 74 2.59 11.24 13.67
N VAL A 75 3.59 10.80 12.91
CA VAL A 75 3.48 9.62 12.05
C VAL A 75 3.19 8.36 12.85
N ARG A 76 3.89 8.16 13.98
CA ARG A 76 3.68 7.00 14.86
C ARG A 76 2.27 6.99 15.44
N THR A 77 1.78 8.13 15.89
CA THR A 77 0.41 8.29 16.43
C THR A 77 -0.64 7.91 15.38
N GLU A 78 -0.52 8.47 14.18
CA GLU A 78 -1.44 8.23 13.07
C GLU A 78 -1.41 6.78 12.60
N LEU A 79 -0.23 6.16 12.53
CA LEU A 79 -0.11 4.74 12.20
C LEU A 79 -0.76 3.85 13.27
N ARG A 80 -0.55 4.13 14.56
CA ARG A 80 -1.20 3.40 15.66
C ARG A 80 -2.73 3.52 15.62
N GLN A 81 -3.27 4.68 15.29
CA GLN A 81 -4.71 4.85 15.14
C GLN A 81 -5.23 4.08 13.91
N SER A 82 -4.54 4.22 12.77
CA SER A 82 -4.94 3.56 11.52
C SER A 82 -4.87 2.03 11.58
N MET A 83 -4.04 1.45 12.45
CA MET A 83 -3.91 0.00 12.56
C MET A 83 -5.02 -0.68 13.39
N GLN A 84 -5.75 0.07 14.23
CA GLN A 84 -6.73 -0.51 15.16
C GLN A 84 -7.78 -1.43 14.49
N PRO A 85 -8.34 -1.11 13.31
CA PRO A 85 -9.27 -2.00 12.62
C PRO A 85 -8.68 -3.36 12.22
N PHE A 86 -7.35 -3.47 12.18
CA PHE A 86 -6.63 -4.67 11.77
C PHE A 86 -6.12 -5.51 12.95
N VAL A 87 -6.23 -4.99 14.18
CA VAL A 87 -5.88 -5.70 15.42
C VAL A 87 -6.91 -6.79 15.69
N LYS A 88 -6.44 -7.97 16.08
CA LYS A 88 -7.27 -9.13 16.44
C LYS A 88 -7.42 -9.25 17.96
N PRO A 89 -8.44 -10.00 18.43
CA PRO A 89 -8.63 -10.22 19.87
C PRO A 89 -7.40 -10.83 20.58
N ASP A 90 -6.55 -11.55 19.85
CA ASP A 90 -5.30 -12.14 20.35
C ASP A 90 -4.08 -11.20 20.27
N GLY A 91 -4.29 -9.93 19.92
CA GLY A 91 -3.25 -8.90 19.83
C GLY A 91 -2.48 -8.84 18.50
N ARG A 92 -2.64 -9.84 17.61
CA ARG A 92 -2.01 -9.81 16.29
C ARG A 92 -2.58 -8.70 15.42
N VAL A 93 -1.77 -8.17 14.51
CA VAL A 93 -2.22 -7.21 13.49
C VAL A 93 -2.20 -7.91 12.13
N ILE A 94 -3.35 -7.95 11.44
CA ILE A 94 -3.48 -8.65 10.16
C ILE A 94 -4.04 -7.71 9.09
N TYR A 95 -3.19 -7.34 8.13
CA TYR A 95 -3.58 -6.62 6.92
C TYR A 95 -3.88 -7.62 5.81
N ARG A 96 -5.09 -7.57 5.25
CA ARG A 96 -5.46 -8.36 4.07
C ARG A 96 -5.14 -7.54 2.83
N ASN A 97 -3.96 -7.78 2.26
CA ASN A 97 -3.55 -7.17 1.01
C ASN A 97 -3.68 -8.17 -0.12
N LYS A 98 -3.69 -7.66 -1.34
CA LYS A 98 -3.55 -8.45 -2.55
C LYS A 98 -2.66 -7.72 -3.54
N PHE A 99 -2.06 -8.47 -4.45
CA PHE A 99 -1.35 -7.92 -5.60
C PHE A 99 -1.85 -8.60 -6.87
N ARG A 100 -1.74 -7.89 -7.99
CA ARG A 100 -2.14 -8.40 -9.30
C ARG A 100 -0.92 -8.84 -10.09
N ILE A 101 -1.00 -10.04 -10.65
CA ILE A 101 -0.02 -10.59 -11.59
C ILE A 101 -0.64 -10.52 -12.98
N VAL A 102 0.09 -9.98 -13.95
CA VAL A 102 -0.29 -9.98 -15.38
C VAL A 102 0.85 -10.58 -16.19
N ILE A 103 0.53 -11.54 -17.05
CA ILE A 103 1.44 -12.10 -18.05
C ILE A 103 0.91 -11.68 -19.42
N ALA A 104 1.72 -10.96 -20.17
CA ALA A 104 1.37 -10.41 -21.47
C ALA A 104 2.50 -10.65 -22.49
N LYS A 105 2.14 -10.68 -23.77
CA LYS A 105 3.07 -10.85 -24.89
C LYS A 105 2.85 -9.74 -25.90
N LYS A 106 3.93 -9.27 -26.52
CA LYS A 106 3.88 -8.31 -27.62
C LYS A 106 3.48 -9.01 -28.92
#